data_AF-A0A519ELL6-F1
#
_entry.id   AF-A0A519ELL6-F1
#
_cell.length_a   1.000
_cell.length_b   1.000
_cell.length_c   1.000
_cell.angle_alpha   90.00
_cell.angle_beta   90.00
_cell.angle_gamma   90.00
#
_symmetry.space_group_name_H-M   'P 1'
#
loop_
_entity.id
_entity.type
_entity.pdbx_description
1 polymer ?
#
loop_
_entity_poly.entity_id
_entity_poly.type
_entity_poly.pdbx_seq_one_letter_code
_entity_poly.pdbx_strand_id
1 'polypeptide(L)'
;AEEQITERFDCAPRWVVSGTAEAGIVNGYDHPTRLGADRWVAMIGARHRMLTQGAARPMVVVLIGTAVTVEAIDAHGKFLGGLILPGHGIMLRALESGTAGLHVPTGEVRDFPTNTSDALTSGGTYAIAGAVERMVEHVRKHCGAEPARYMTGGAGWKMAPSMVSPFELVDSLIMDGLLVIAQERALPS
;
A
#
# COMPACT_ATOMS: atom_id res chain seq x y z
N ALA A 1 -15.17 15.74 -13.43
CA ALA A 1 -15.41 14.51 -12.63
C ALA A 1 -16.70 14.66 -11.83
N GLU A 2 -16.81 15.69 -10.99
CA GLU A 2 -18.02 15.99 -10.21
C GLU A 2 -19.27 16.17 -11.10
N GLU A 3 -19.21 17.03 -12.12
CA GLU A 3 -20.30 17.22 -13.10
C GLU A 3 -20.79 15.90 -13.70
N GLN A 4 -19.86 15.03 -14.15
CA GLN A 4 -20.19 13.73 -14.73
C GLN A 4 -20.84 12.75 -13.74
N ILE A 5 -20.58 12.89 -12.43
CA ILE A 5 -21.21 12.07 -11.40
C ILE A 5 -22.64 12.56 -11.18
N THR A 6 -22.83 13.87 -10.96
CA THR A 6 -24.16 14.47 -10.77
C THR A 6 -25.07 14.35 -11.99
N GLU A 7 -24.52 14.34 -13.21
CA GLU A 7 -25.32 14.15 -14.43
C GLU A 7 -25.78 12.70 -14.61
N ARG A 8 -25.04 11.72 -14.06
CA ARG A 8 -25.32 10.29 -14.25
C ARG A 8 -25.98 9.62 -13.05
N PHE A 9 -25.79 10.18 -11.86
CA PHE A 9 -26.28 9.65 -10.60
C PHE A 9 -26.93 10.78 -9.82
N ASP A 10 -28.13 10.53 -9.29
CA ASP A 10 -28.87 11.47 -8.44
C ASP A 10 -28.30 11.47 -7.01
N CYS A 11 -26.99 11.70 -6.89
CA CYS A 11 -26.28 11.79 -5.63
C CYS A 11 -25.13 12.79 -5.69
N ALA A 12 -24.91 13.50 -4.58
CA ALA A 12 -23.76 14.38 -4.44
C ALA A 12 -22.52 13.54 -4.05
N PRO A 13 -21.40 13.62 -4.80
CA PRO A 13 -20.19 12.90 -4.44
C PRO A 13 -19.63 13.43 -3.11
N ARG A 14 -19.17 12.51 -2.28
CA ARG A 14 -18.46 12.84 -1.03
C ARG A 14 -17.00 12.45 -1.18
N TRP A 15 -16.13 13.46 -1.20
CA TRP A 15 -14.69 13.25 -1.31
C TRP A 15 -14.10 12.77 0.01
N VAL A 16 -13.14 11.86 -0.09
CA VAL A 16 -12.34 11.43 1.06
C VAL A 16 -11.00 12.14 1.01
N VAL A 17 -10.64 12.75 2.14
CA VAL A 17 -9.34 13.35 2.40
C VAL A 17 -8.83 12.78 3.72
N SER A 18 -7.51 12.70 3.86
CA SER A 18 -6.89 12.26 5.11
C SER A 18 -7.15 13.27 6.22
N GLY A 19 -7.54 12.76 7.39
CA GLY A 19 -7.82 13.54 8.60
C GLY A 19 -6.94 13.11 9.77
N THR A 20 -7.20 13.65 10.95
CA THR A 20 -6.51 13.29 12.20
C THR A 20 -6.86 11.88 12.66
N ALA A 21 -8.11 11.46 12.52
CA ALA A 21 -8.58 10.12 12.81
C ALA A 21 -9.90 9.86 12.08
N GLU A 22 -10.13 8.61 11.65
CA GLU A 22 -11.37 8.15 11.00
C GLU A 22 -11.41 6.63 11.01
N ALA A 23 -12.58 6.02 11.19
CA ALA A 23 -12.81 4.58 11.02
C ALA A 23 -11.80 3.66 11.74
N GLY A 24 -11.46 4.01 12.98
CA GLY A 24 -10.53 3.24 13.81
C GLY A 24 -9.06 3.37 13.44
N ILE A 25 -8.70 4.31 12.56
CA ILE A 25 -7.31 4.72 12.28
C ILE A 25 -7.06 6.12 12.84
N VAL A 26 -5.92 6.31 13.50
CA VAL A 26 -5.38 7.62 13.91
C VAL A 26 -4.17 7.94 13.05
N ASN A 27 -4.13 9.12 12.45
CA ASN A 27 -3.07 9.54 11.54
C ASN A 27 -1.85 10.05 12.32
N GLY A 28 -0.70 9.40 12.15
CA GLY A 28 0.55 9.81 12.79
C GLY A 28 1.45 10.73 11.97
N TYR A 29 0.99 11.26 10.83
CA TYR A 29 1.72 12.35 10.16
C TYR A 29 1.71 13.62 11.00
N ASP A 30 2.81 14.37 10.98
CA ASP A 30 2.90 15.72 11.58
C ASP A 30 1.83 16.67 10.99
N HIS A 31 1.51 16.47 9.71
CA HIS A 31 0.45 17.18 9.00
C HIS A 31 -0.50 16.15 8.37
N PRO A 32 -1.57 15.74 9.08
CA PRO A 32 -2.44 14.64 8.66
C PRO A 32 -3.00 14.78 7.25
N THR A 33 -3.35 16.00 6.84
CA THR A 33 -3.92 16.32 5.51
C THR A 33 -2.94 16.16 4.35
N ARG A 34 -1.65 15.95 4.61
CA ARG A 34 -0.64 15.68 3.56
C ARG A 34 -0.53 14.19 3.20
N LEU A 35 -1.19 13.31 3.95
CA LEU A 35 -1.23 11.89 3.62
C LEU A 35 -2.13 11.67 2.40
N GLY A 36 -1.66 10.88 1.42
CA GLY A 36 -2.46 10.52 0.24
C GLY A 36 -3.77 9.84 0.64
N ALA A 37 -4.88 10.26 0.03
CA ALA A 37 -6.21 9.74 0.35
C ALA A 37 -6.34 8.23 0.05
N ASP A 38 -5.68 7.75 -1.01
CA ASP A 38 -5.60 6.33 -1.36
C ASP A 38 -4.93 5.48 -0.26
N ARG A 39 -3.81 5.96 0.28
CA ARG A 39 -3.10 5.32 1.41
C ARG A 39 -3.96 5.33 2.67
N TRP A 40 -4.59 6.47 2.97
CA TRP A 40 -5.50 6.63 4.11
C TRP A 40 -6.64 5.62 4.07
N VAL A 41 -7.34 5.56 2.94
CA VAL A 41 -8.47 4.66 2.73
C VAL A 41 -8.04 3.20 2.79
N ALA A 42 -6.91 2.83 2.17
CA ALA A 42 -6.44 1.45 2.19
C ALA A 42 -6.09 0.97 3.60
N MET A 43 -5.52 1.82 4.46
CA MET A 43 -5.27 1.49 5.86
C MET A 43 -6.57 1.26 6.65
N ILE A 44 -7.60 2.07 6.40
CA ILE A 44 -8.93 1.89 7.00
C ILE A 44 -9.53 0.55 6.56
N GLY A 45 -9.48 0.23 5.26
CA GLY A 45 -9.96 -1.04 4.73
C GLY A 45 -9.23 -2.24 5.35
N ALA A 46 -7.89 -2.18 5.45
CA ALA A 46 -7.07 -3.23 6.05
C ALA A 46 -7.38 -3.41 7.54
N ARG A 47 -7.56 -2.31 8.27
CA ARG A 47 -7.92 -2.33 9.70
C ARG A 47 -9.28 -2.96 9.93
N HIS A 48 -10.29 -2.54 9.17
CA HIS A 48 -11.62 -3.12 9.30
C HIS A 48 -11.61 -4.62 8.96
N ARG A 49 -10.93 -5.01 7.87
CA ARG A 49 -10.75 -6.42 7.51
C ARG A 49 -10.09 -7.25 8.62
N MET A 50 -9.02 -6.75 9.22
CA MET A 50 -8.36 -7.44 10.33
C MET A 50 -9.32 -7.67 11.50
N LEU A 51 -10.08 -6.64 11.87
CA LEU A 51 -11.00 -6.70 13.01
C LEU A 51 -12.20 -7.64 12.76
N THR A 52 -12.63 -7.82 11.51
CA THR A 52 -13.68 -8.80 11.19
C THR A 52 -13.18 -10.24 11.19
N GLN A 53 -11.88 -10.45 11.01
CA GLN A 53 -11.26 -11.78 11.00
C GLN A 53 -10.70 -12.21 12.37
N GLY A 54 -10.47 -11.28 13.30
CA GLY A 54 -9.95 -11.62 14.62
C GLY A 54 -9.48 -10.44 15.45
N ALA A 55 -8.54 -10.72 16.36
CA ALA A 55 -8.03 -9.74 17.31
C ALA A 55 -7.15 -8.68 16.64
N ALA A 56 -7.17 -7.47 17.19
CA ALA A 56 -6.30 -6.39 16.76
C ALA A 56 -4.82 -6.76 16.99
N ARG A 57 -3.99 -6.48 15.98
CA ARG A 57 -2.54 -6.66 15.99
C ARG A 57 -1.92 -5.55 15.12
N PRO A 58 -0.62 -5.26 15.26
CA PRO A 58 0.02 -4.33 14.33
C PRO A 58 -0.08 -4.86 12.90
N MET A 59 0.07 -4.00 11.90
CA MET A 59 -0.02 -4.39 10.49
C MET A 59 0.92 -3.61 9.60
N VAL A 60 1.29 -4.26 8.50
CA VAL A 60 1.94 -3.66 7.35
C VAL A 60 0.98 -3.76 6.16
N VAL A 61 0.68 -2.61 5.54
CA VAL A 61 -0.21 -2.52 4.38
C VAL A 61 0.61 -2.05 3.18
N VAL A 62 0.63 -2.84 2.12
CA VAL A 62 1.43 -2.58 0.93
C VAL A 62 0.52 -2.32 -0.26
N LEU A 63 0.68 -1.17 -0.91
CA LEU A 63 -0.01 -0.85 -2.16
C LEU A 63 1.01 -0.94 -3.30
N ILE A 64 0.80 -1.85 -4.24
CA ILE A 64 1.65 -2.00 -5.43
C ILE A 64 0.97 -1.36 -6.64
N GLY A 65 1.46 -0.20 -7.07
CA GLY A 65 0.98 0.49 -8.26
C GLY A 65 2.11 1.22 -8.99
N THR A 66 1.78 2.38 -9.57
CA THR A 66 2.77 3.27 -10.21
C THR A 66 3.86 3.69 -9.23
N ALA A 67 3.46 4.08 -8.03
CA ALA A 67 4.31 4.09 -6.84
C ALA A 67 3.98 2.85 -5.99
N VAL A 68 4.93 2.44 -5.16
CA VAL A 68 4.72 1.46 -4.11
C VAL A 68 4.69 2.19 -2.77
N THR A 69 3.71 1.88 -1.93
CA THR A 69 3.70 2.39 -0.56
C THR A 69 3.66 1.25 0.45
N VAL A 70 4.31 1.46 1.59
CA VAL A 70 4.43 0.48 2.67
C VAL A 70 4.09 1.18 3.97
N GLU A 71 2.89 0.92 4.50
CA GLU A 71 2.35 1.60 5.68
C GLU A 71 2.51 0.75 6.93
N ALA A 72 2.89 1.37 8.04
CA ALA A 72 2.95 0.74 9.36
C ALA A 72 1.84 1.27 10.25
N ILE A 73 1.07 0.36 10.85
CA ILE A 73 0.01 0.69 11.80
C ILE A 73 0.18 -0.19 13.05
N ASP A 74 0.08 0.41 14.23
CA ASP A 74 0.13 -0.33 15.49
C ASP A 74 -1.19 -1.08 15.80
N ALA A 75 -1.19 -1.88 16.87
CA ALA A 75 -2.38 -2.62 17.29
C ALA A 75 -3.56 -1.71 17.67
N HIS A 76 -3.29 -0.47 18.11
CA HIS A 76 -4.32 0.49 18.50
C HIS A 76 -4.93 1.23 17.31
N GLY A 77 -4.31 1.16 16.14
CA GLY A 77 -4.80 1.80 14.91
C GLY A 77 -4.08 3.09 14.60
N LYS A 78 -2.99 3.39 15.31
CA LYS A 78 -2.15 4.54 14.97
C LYS A 78 -1.30 4.19 13.76
N PHE A 79 -1.48 4.94 12.69
CA PHE A 79 -0.54 4.98 11.58
C PHE A 79 0.79 5.56 12.07
N LEU A 80 1.83 4.73 12.10
CA LEU A 80 3.16 5.09 12.60
C LEU A 80 4.00 5.84 11.56
N GLY A 81 3.60 5.78 10.29
CA GLY A 81 4.36 6.26 9.15
C GLY A 81 4.49 5.17 8.07
N GLY A 82 5.15 5.52 6.97
CA GLY A 82 5.30 4.59 5.85
C GLY A 82 6.33 5.04 4.84
N LEU A 83 6.66 4.14 3.91
CA LEU A 83 7.60 4.38 2.82
C LEU A 83 6.85 4.62 1.51
N ILE A 84 7.43 5.45 0.65
CA ILE A 84 7.00 5.62 -0.74
C ILE A 84 8.21 5.30 -1.61
N LEU A 85 8.03 4.36 -2.54
CA LEU A 85 9.04 3.91 -3.48
C LEU A 85 8.52 4.04 -4.91
N PRO A 86 9.38 4.22 -5.92
CA PRO A 86 8.97 4.02 -7.30
C PRO A 86 8.49 2.57 -7.50
N GLY A 87 7.39 2.37 -8.24
CA GLY A 87 7.03 1.02 -8.70
C GLY A 87 7.94 0.56 -9.85
N HIS A 88 7.85 -0.72 -10.25
CA HIS A 88 8.71 -1.30 -11.30
C HIS A 88 8.80 -0.44 -12.55
N GLY A 89 7.67 0.05 -13.05
CA GLY A 89 7.64 0.88 -14.27
C GLY A 89 8.40 2.19 -14.14
N ILE A 90 8.39 2.83 -12.96
CA ILE A 90 9.19 4.04 -12.71
C ILE A 90 10.67 3.69 -12.59
N MET A 91 11.01 2.62 -11.84
CA MET A 91 12.40 2.19 -11.68
C MET A 91 13.07 1.90 -13.03
N LEU A 92 12.38 1.15 -13.91
CA LEU A 92 12.90 0.80 -15.23
C LEU A 92 13.08 2.04 -16.11
N ARG A 93 12.08 2.94 -16.16
CA ARG A 93 12.19 4.20 -16.93
C ARG A 93 13.31 5.11 -16.43
N ALA A 94 13.54 5.14 -15.12
CA ALA A 94 14.65 5.92 -14.55
C ALA A 94 16.01 5.39 -14.99
N LEU A 95 16.18 4.06 -15.05
CA LEU A 95 17.42 3.44 -15.52
C LEU A 95 17.61 3.63 -17.03
N GLU A 96 16.54 3.47 -17.81
CA GLU A 96 16.55 3.66 -19.28
C GLU A 96 16.95 5.09 -19.66
N SER A 97 16.33 6.09 -19.03
CA SER A 97 16.64 7.51 -19.29
C SER A 97 18.01 7.94 -18.78
N GLY A 98 18.52 7.30 -17.73
CA GLY A 98 19.81 7.62 -17.12
C GLY A 98 21.01 6.89 -17.71
N THR A 99 20.80 5.88 -18.57
CA THR A 99 21.88 4.99 -19.04
C THR A 99 21.90 4.88 -20.56
N ALA A 100 22.94 5.43 -21.19
CA ALA A 100 23.09 5.39 -22.65
C ALA A 100 23.10 3.94 -23.18
N GLY A 101 22.22 3.64 -24.12
CA GLY A 101 22.16 2.33 -24.79
C GLY A 101 21.39 1.24 -24.04
N LEU A 102 20.84 1.52 -22.85
CA LEU A 102 20.00 0.57 -22.14
C LEU A 102 18.63 0.47 -22.83
N HIS A 103 18.30 -0.72 -23.35
CA HIS A 103 16.93 -1.07 -23.74
C HIS A 103 16.37 -2.00 -22.69
N VAL A 104 15.18 -1.68 -22.17
CA VAL A 104 14.55 -2.45 -21.09
C VAL A 104 13.89 -3.71 -21.66
N PRO A 105 14.45 -4.92 -21.46
CA PRO A 105 13.82 -6.14 -21.91
C PRO A 105 12.92 -6.70 -20.79
N THR A 106 12.06 -7.65 -21.14
CA THR A 106 11.36 -8.46 -20.13
C THR A 106 12.36 -9.47 -19.57
N GLY A 107 12.62 -9.43 -18.26
CA GLY A 107 13.44 -10.41 -17.55
C GLY A 107 12.64 -11.18 -16.52
N GLU A 108 13.25 -12.19 -15.91
CA GLU A 108 12.70 -12.96 -14.80
C GLU A 108 13.36 -12.57 -13.47
N VAL A 109 12.66 -12.80 -12.37
CA VAL A 109 13.23 -12.62 -11.03
C VAL A 109 14.15 -13.81 -10.73
N ARG A 110 15.42 -13.51 -10.42
CA ARG A 110 16.49 -14.46 -10.15
C ARG A 110 17.30 -13.98 -8.95
N ASP A 111 17.72 -14.89 -8.08
CA ASP A 111 18.55 -14.56 -6.93
C ASP A 111 19.94 -14.04 -7.34
N PHE A 112 20.49 -14.61 -8.41
CA PHE A 112 21.80 -14.26 -8.96
C PHE A 112 21.71 -14.08 -10.48
N PRO A 113 21.15 -12.96 -10.95
CA PRO A 113 20.96 -12.71 -12.37
C PRO A 113 22.32 -12.54 -13.08
N THR A 114 22.48 -13.18 -14.24
CA THR A 114 23.71 -13.14 -15.05
C THR A 114 23.55 -12.43 -16.39
N ASN A 115 22.38 -11.81 -16.62
CA ASN A 115 22.10 -10.97 -17.78
C ASN A 115 21.36 -9.69 -17.34
N THR A 116 21.44 -8.65 -18.16
CA THR A 116 20.88 -7.32 -17.86
C THR A 116 19.37 -7.35 -17.62
N SER A 117 18.62 -8.15 -18.39
CA SER A 117 17.16 -8.23 -18.27
C SER A 117 16.74 -8.72 -16.89
N ASP A 118 17.29 -9.86 -16.48
CA ASP A 118 17.01 -10.45 -15.17
C ASP A 118 17.56 -9.57 -14.05
N ALA A 119 18.72 -8.92 -14.25
CA ALA A 119 19.29 -8.01 -13.27
C ALA A 119 18.38 -6.81 -12.98
N LEU A 120 17.77 -6.22 -14.01
CA LEU A 120 16.81 -5.13 -13.88
C LEU A 120 15.52 -5.60 -13.18
N THR A 121 14.93 -6.71 -13.63
CA THR A 121 13.69 -7.25 -13.06
C THR A 121 13.88 -7.68 -11.60
N SER A 122 14.97 -8.37 -11.29
CA SER A 122 15.29 -8.84 -9.95
C SER A 122 15.61 -7.68 -9.03
N GLY A 123 16.42 -6.72 -9.48
CA GLY A 123 16.76 -5.53 -8.70
C GLY A 123 15.54 -4.71 -8.28
N GLY A 124 14.61 -4.45 -9.21
CA GLY A 124 13.38 -3.72 -8.88
C GLY A 124 12.47 -4.48 -7.92
N THR A 125 12.32 -5.79 -8.13
CA THR A 125 11.52 -6.66 -7.26
C THR A 125 12.10 -6.75 -5.85
N TYR A 126 13.41 -7.01 -5.73
CA TYR A 126 14.07 -7.12 -4.42
C TYR A 126 14.22 -5.78 -3.70
N ALA A 127 14.25 -4.65 -4.42
CA ALA A 127 14.14 -3.33 -3.79
C ALA A 127 12.79 -3.16 -3.07
N ILE A 128 11.69 -3.54 -3.73
CA ILE A 128 10.34 -3.48 -3.12
C ILE A 128 10.23 -4.50 -1.97
N ALA A 129 10.59 -5.76 -2.21
CA ALA A 129 10.51 -6.81 -1.19
C ALA A 129 11.35 -6.45 0.05
N GLY A 130 12.57 -5.94 -0.14
CA GLY A 130 13.44 -5.49 0.93
C GLY A 130 12.85 -4.32 1.74
N ALA A 131 12.22 -3.34 1.08
CA ALA A 131 11.55 -2.23 1.76
C ALA A 131 10.38 -2.71 2.62
N VAL A 132 9.60 -3.66 2.11
CA VAL A 132 8.49 -4.28 2.84
C VAL A 132 8.98 -5.08 4.04
N GLU A 133 9.96 -5.96 3.87
CA GLU A 133 10.53 -6.75 4.96
C GLU A 133 11.18 -5.86 6.03
N ARG A 134 11.82 -4.77 5.61
CA ARG A 134 12.39 -3.79 6.55
C ARG A 134 11.30 -3.14 7.40
N MET A 135 10.16 -2.79 6.81
CA MET A 135 9.03 -2.25 7.56
C MET A 135 8.43 -3.29 8.51
N VAL A 136 8.28 -4.54 8.07
CA VAL A 136 7.81 -5.64 8.92
C VAL A 136 8.71 -5.78 10.16
N GLU A 137 10.03 -5.72 9.99
CA GLU A 137 10.99 -5.75 11.10
C GLU A 137 10.83 -4.54 12.04
N HIS A 138 10.70 -3.32 11.49
CA HIS A 138 10.48 -2.11 12.28
C HIS A 138 9.22 -2.20 13.14
N VAL A 139 8.10 -2.61 12.53
CA VAL A 139 6.81 -2.74 13.21
C VAL A 139 6.87 -3.82 14.28
N ARG A 140 7.45 -4.98 13.96
CA ARG A 140 7.65 -6.08 14.91
C ARG A 140 8.45 -5.62 16.13
N LYS A 141 9.57 -4.94 15.89
CA LYS A 141 10.43 -4.41 16.97
C LYS A 141 9.73 -3.33 17.79
N HIS A 142 9.01 -2.43 17.14
CA HIS A 142 8.31 -1.33 17.82
C HIS A 142 7.15 -1.82 18.68
N CYS A 143 6.35 -2.77 18.17
CA CYS A 143 5.13 -3.22 18.81
C CYS A 143 5.32 -4.47 19.71
N GLY A 144 6.47 -5.14 19.60
CA GLY A 144 6.72 -6.41 20.30
C GLY A 144 5.82 -7.57 19.85
N ALA A 145 5.19 -7.46 18.67
CA ALA A 145 4.24 -8.43 18.15
C ALA A 145 4.40 -8.59 16.63
N GLU A 146 4.09 -9.78 16.11
CA GLU A 146 4.13 -10.05 14.67
C GLU A 146 3.04 -9.23 13.95
N PRO A 147 3.36 -8.43 12.92
CA PRO A 147 2.34 -7.69 12.19
C PRO A 147 1.52 -8.59 11.26
N ALA A 148 0.23 -8.26 11.09
CA ALA A 148 -0.53 -8.69 9.92
C ALA A 148 0.06 -8.05 8.65
N ARG A 149 -0.11 -8.70 7.51
CA ARG A 149 0.57 -8.34 6.26
C ARG A 149 -0.44 -8.36 5.12
N TYR A 150 -0.81 -7.19 4.65
CA TYR A 150 -1.77 -7.03 3.55
C TYR A 150 -1.07 -6.41 2.34
N MET A 151 -1.40 -6.92 1.16
CA MET A 151 -0.90 -6.39 -0.10
C MET A 151 -2.05 -6.22 -1.08
N THR A 152 -2.06 -5.10 -1.81
CA THR A 152 -3.06 -4.78 -2.82
C THR A 152 -2.43 -4.12 -4.05
N GLY A 153 -3.25 -3.82 -5.04
CA GLY A 153 -2.86 -3.15 -6.27
C GLY A 153 -2.55 -4.11 -7.42
N GLY A 154 -2.63 -3.60 -8.66
CA GLY A 154 -2.71 -4.43 -9.88
C GLY A 154 -1.49 -5.29 -10.19
N ALA A 155 -0.37 -5.13 -9.48
CA ALA A 155 0.82 -5.98 -9.60
C ALA A 155 1.21 -6.67 -8.28
N GLY A 156 0.37 -6.66 -7.25
CA GLY A 156 0.64 -7.33 -5.97
C GLY A 156 0.90 -8.85 -6.13
N TRP A 157 0.14 -9.51 -6.99
CA TRP A 157 0.32 -10.94 -7.28
C TRP A 157 1.70 -11.29 -7.86
N LYS A 158 2.35 -10.35 -8.57
CA LYS A 158 3.70 -10.55 -9.12
C LYS A 158 4.78 -10.50 -8.04
N MET A 159 4.51 -9.79 -6.94
CA MET A 159 5.43 -9.69 -5.82
C MET A 159 5.38 -10.92 -4.92
N ALA A 160 4.22 -11.58 -4.81
CA ALA A 160 4.00 -12.68 -3.87
C ALA A 160 5.08 -13.78 -3.88
N PRO A 161 5.60 -14.26 -5.04
CA PRO A 161 6.67 -15.26 -5.08
C PRO A 161 8.02 -14.79 -4.53
N SER A 162 8.25 -13.47 -4.46
CA SER A 162 9.51 -12.86 -4.06
C SER A 162 9.47 -12.27 -2.64
N MET A 163 8.34 -12.41 -1.94
CA MET A 163 8.23 -12.02 -0.54
C MET A 163 8.81 -13.09 0.37
N VAL A 164 9.59 -12.67 1.37
CA VAL A 164 10.16 -13.61 2.37
C VAL A 164 9.04 -14.11 3.28
N SER A 165 8.14 -13.21 3.66
CA SER A 165 6.98 -13.51 4.49
C SER A 165 5.68 -13.61 3.68
N PRO A 166 4.70 -14.45 4.06
CA PRO A 166 3.42 -14.49 3.38
C PRO A 166 2.61 -13.21 3.61
N PHE A 167 2.06 -12.67 2.52
CA PHE A 167 1.12 -11.55 2.51
C PHE A 167 -0.25 -12.05 2.08
N GLU A 168 -1.28 -11.50 2.69
CA GLU A 168 -2.64 -11.65 2.18
C GLU A 168 -2.86 -10.65 1.04
N LEU A 169 -3.12 -11.17 -0.17
CA LEU A 169 -3.49 -10.36 -1.32
C LEU A 169 -4.97 -9.99 -1.23
N VAL A 170 -5.26 -8.69 -1.20
CA VAL A 170 -6.61 -8.15 -1.03
C VAL A 170 -6.83 -7.03 -2.04
N ASP A 171 -7.42 -7.33 -3.20
CA ASP A 171 -7.62 -6.36 -4.28
C ASP A 171 -8.62 -5.24 -3.90
N SER A 172 -9.49 -5.50 -2.92
CA SER A 172 -10.59 -4.62 -2.54
C SER A 172 -10.25 -3.56 -1.49
N LEU A 173 -9.04 -3.50 -0.92
CA LEU A 173 -8.76 -2.67 0.27
C LEU A 173 -9.20 -1.21 0.15
N ILE A 174 -9.02 -0.59 -1.02
CA ILE A 174 -9.48 0.79 -1.24
C ILE A 174 -11.01 0.85 -1.21
N MET A 175 -11.70 -0.06 -1.89
CA MET A 175 -13.17 -0.10 -1.90
C MET A 175 -13.73 -0.44 -0.51
N ASP A 176 -13.10 -1.36 0.21
CA ASP A 176 -13.45 -1.73 1.58
C ASP A 176 -13.33 -0.52 2.51
N GLY A 177 -12.23 0.24 2.39
CA GLY A 177 -12.03 1.47 3.16
C GLY A 177 -13.07 2.55 2.84
N LEU A 178 -13.37 2.78 1.56
CA LEU A 178 -14.41 3.73 1.16
C LEU A 178 -15.79 3.35 1.71
N LEU A 179 -16.12 2.06 1.68
CA LEU A 179 -17.38 1.55 2.22
C LEU A 179 -17.50 1.79 3.72
N VAL A 180 -16.43 1.49 4.48
CA VAL A 180 -16.38 1.72 5.94
C VAL A 180 -16.56 3.21 6.25
N ILE A 181 -15.83 4.09 5.57
CA ILE A 181 -15.94 5.55 5.74
C ILE A 181 -17.37 6.02 5.42
N ALA A 182 -17.95 5.53 4.33
CA ALA A 182 -19.31 5.92 3.93
C ALA A 182 -20.36 5.50 4.96
N GLN A 183 -20.25 4.28 5.50
CA GLN A 183 -21.13 3.77 6.55
C GLN A 183 -21.01 4.57 7.84
N GLU A 184 -19.78 4.85 8.28
CA GLU A 184 -19.52 5.57 9.53
C GLU A 184 -20.03 7.02 9.47
N ARG A 185 -19.81 7.70 8.34
CA ARG A 185 -20.33 9.07 8.09
C ARG A 185 -21.86 9.13 7.88
N ALA A 186 -22.52 7.99 7.65
CA ALA A 186 -23.97 7.92 7.50
C ALA A 186 -24.70 7.67 8.83
N LEU A 187 -23.99 7.26 9.89
CA LEU A 187 -24.58 7.12 11.21
C LEU A 187 -24.99 8.51 11.76
N PRO A 188 -26.20 8.65 12.32
CA PRO A 188 -26.59 9.89 12.98
C PRO A 188 -25.70 10.13 14.20
N SER A 189 -25.25 11.38 14.36
CA SER A 189 -24.47 11.86 15.50
C SER A 189 -25.21 11.73 16.82
#